data_AF-A0A920QXX1-F1
#
_entry.id   AF-A0A920QXX1-F1
#
_cell.length_a   1.000
_cell.length_b   1.000
_cell.length_c   1.000
_cell.angle_alpha   90.00
_cell.angle_beta   90.00
_cell.angle_gamma   90.00
#
_symmetry.space_group_name_H-M   'P 1'
#
loop_
_entity.id
_entity.type
_entity.pdbx_description
1 polymer ?
#
loop_
_entity_poly.entity_id
_entity_poly.type
_entity_poly.pdbx_seq_one_letter_code
_entity_poly.pdbx_strand_id
1 'polypeptide(L)' 'MEGFPTTLLDIGDGIDNILPALEGVDTVVHMAASRGNVSPEIHIKANITGVYNLFEASRLAGVKRIIAASSGAVVAGFDE' A
#
# COMPACT_ATOMS: atom_id res chain seq x y z
N MET A 1 -4.43 -17.11 -6.09
CA MET A 1 -3.57 -18.24 -6.52
C MET A 1 -3.99 -19.46 -5.75
N GLU A 2 -3.91 -20.65 -6.35
CA GLU A 2 -4.17 -21.88 -5.60
C GLU A 2 -3.17 -22.02 -4.44
N GLY A 3 -3.64 -22.36 -3.25
CA GLY A 3 -2.80 -22.54 -2.06
C GLY A 3 -2.45 -21.29 -1.26
N PHE A 4 -2.84 -20.08 -1.69
CA PHE A 4 -2.60 -18.85 -0.94
C PHE A 4 -3.90 -18.07 -0.68
N PRO A 5 -4.27 -17.79 0.58
CA PRO A 5 -5.38 -16.89 0.90
C PRO A 5 -5.20 -15.58 0.15
N THR A 6 -6.20 -15.22 -0.66
CA THR A 6 -6.15 -14.06 -1.54
C THR A 6 -7.39 -13.22 -1.29
N THR A 7 -7.20 -11.94 -1.02
CA THR A 7 -8.28 -10.96 -0.87
C THR A 7 -8.15 -9.90 -1.96
N LEU A 8 -9.26 -9.58 -2.64
CA LEU A 8 -9.33 -8.50 -3.62
C LEU A 8 -9.91 -7.25 -2.96
N LEU A 9 -9.16 -6.14 -2.98
CA LEU A 9 -9.58 -4.85 -2.44
C LEU A 9 -8.80 -3.71 -3.10
N ASP A 10 -9.31 -2.47 -2.97
CA ASP A 10 -8.59 -1.24 -3.29
C ASP A 10 -8.16 -0.54 -1.99
N ILE A 11 -6.85 -0.36 -1.81
CA ILE A 11 -6.31 0.28 -0.61
C ILE A 11 -6.71 1.76 -0.48
N GLY A 12 -7.11 2.40 -1.59
CA GLY A 12 -7.62 3.77 -1.59
C GLY A 12 -9.04 3.91 -1.04
N ASP A 13 -9.76 2.80 -0.84
CA ASP A 13 -11.18 2.80 -0.44
C ASP A 13 -11.39 2.63 1.08
N GLY A 14 -10.42 3.06 1.88
CA GLY A 14 -10.55 3.18 3.34
C GLY A 14 -9.89 2.05 4.15
N ILE A 15 -9.62 2.36 5.42
CA ILE A 15 -8.89 1.48 6.37
C ILE A 15 -9.68 0.20 6.67
N ASP A 16 -10.99 0.32 6.91
CA ASP A 16 -11.83 -0.79 7.37
C ASP A 16 -11.89 -1.94 6.37
N ASN A 17 -11.77 -1.63 5.07
CA ASN A 17 -11.75 -2.63 4.00
C ASN A 17 -10.44 -3.45 3.98
N ILE A 18 -9.37 -2.92 4.56
CA ILE A 18 -8.04 -3.56 4.60
C ILE A 18 -7.90 -4.47 5.81
N LEU A 19 -8.50 -4.11 6.95
CA LEU A 19 -8.34 -4.81 8.23
C LEU A 19 -8.55 -6.33 8.15
N PRO A 20 -9.59 -6.87 7.46
CA PRO A 20 -9.79 -8.31 7.38
C PRO A 20 -8.65 -9.05 6.68
N ALA A 21 -7.95 -8.40 5.75
CA ALA A 21 -6.81 -8.99 5.04
C ALA A 21 -5.53 -9.02 5.88
N LEU A 22 -5.50 -8.36 7.04
CA LEU A 22 -4.34 -8.25 7.92
C LEU A 22 -4.46 -9.10 9.19
N GLU A 23 -5.54 -9.85 9.37
CA GLU A 23 -5.72 -10.72 10.53
C GLU A 23 -4.61 -11.77 10.61
N GLY A 24 -3.89 -11.78 11.73
CA GLY A 24 -2.75 -12.70 11.96
C GLY A 24 -1.51 -12.40 11.13
N VAL A 25 -1.45 -11.26 10.42
CA VAL A 25 -0.28 -10.88 9.61
C VAL A 25 0.78 -10.19 10.48
N ASP A 26 1.96 -10.81 10.61
CA ASP A 26 3.10 -10.21 11.33
C ASP A 26 3.88 -9.17 10.50
N THR A 27 3.90 -9.31 9.18
CA THR A 27 4.70 -8.48 8.27
C THR A 27 3.97 -8.24 6.96
N VAL A 28 3.96 -6.99 6.51
CA VAL A 28 3.38 -6.57 5.22
C VAL A 28 4.50 -6.22 4.24
N VAL A 29 4.42 -6.78 3.03
CA VAL A 29 5.25 -6.36 1.89
C VAL A 29 4.38 -5.49 0.98
N HIS A 30 4.55 -4.18 1.04
CA HIS A 30 3.72 -3.23 0.31
C HIS A 30 4.32 -2.94 -1.08
N MET A 31 3.69 -3.54 -2.09
CA MET A 31 4.06 -3.43 -3.51
C MET A 31 3.04 -2.65 -4.35
N ALA A 32 1.94 -2.20 -3.74
CA ALA A 32 0.87 -1.52 -4.47
C ALA A 32 1.26 -0.06 -4.74
N ALA A 33 1.25 0.34 -6.02
CA ALA A 33 1.48 1.71 -6.44
C ALA A 33 0.89 1.95 -7.84
N SER A 34 0.47 3.18 -8.08
CA SER A 34 0.24 3.72 -9.42
C SER A 34 1.54 4.30 -9.99
N ARG A 35 1.84 4.01 -11.26
CA ARG A 35 3.00 4.53 -12.00
C ARG A 35 2.64 4.83 -13.46
N GLY A 36 3.44 5.64 -14.12
CA GLY A 36 3.28 5.96 -15.54
C GLY A 36 2.39 7.17 -15.80
N ASN A 37 1.90 7.29 -17.02
CA ASN A 37 1.06 8.43 -17.43
C ASN A 37 -0.41 8.17 -17.10
N VAL A 38 -0.80 8.49 -15.87
CA VAL A 38 -2.19 8.46 -15.41
C VAL A 38 -2.54 9.79 -14.77
N SER A 39 -3.82 9.99 -14.47
CA SER A 39 -4.26 11.24 -13.86
C SER A 39 -3.68 11.39 -12.45
N PRO A 40 -3.44 12.63 -11.98
CA PRO A 40 -2.95 12.87 -10.62
C PRO A 40 -3.83 12.24 -9.53
N GLU A 41 -5.14 12.18 -9.74
CA GLU A 41 -6.10 11.61 -8.79
C GLU A 41 -5.85 10.12 -8.58
N ILE A 42 -5.45 9.38 -9.62
CA ILE A 42 -5.09 7.96 -9.52
C ILE A 42 -3.80 7.81 -8.69
N HIS A 43 -2.81 8.69 -8.89
CA HIS A 43 -1.61 8.70 -8.06
C HIS A 43 -1.92 9.03 -6.60
N ILE A 44 -2.74 10.04 -6.34
CA ILE A 44 -3.14 10.42 -4.97
C ILE A 44 -3.86 9.26 -4.29
N LYS A 45 -4.85 8.66 -4.98
CA LYS A 45 -5.62 7.53 -4.44
C LYS A 45 -4.71 6.34 -4.09
N ALA A 46 -3.84 5.92 -5.01
CA ALA A 46 -3.02 4.73 -4.81
C ALA A 46 -1.79 4.96 -3.90
N ASN A 47 -1.05 6.05 -4.13
CA ASN A 47 0.29 6.25 -3.55
C ASN A 47 0.31 7.15 -2.31
N ILE A 48 -0.77 7.89 -2.03
CA ILE A 48 -0.87 8.75 -0.84
C ILE A 48 -1.96 8.22 0.09
N THR A 49 -3.22 8.30 -0.33
CA THR A 49 -4.35 7.84 0.48
C THR A 49 -4.26 6.34 0.76
N GLY A 50 -3.97 5.54 -0.27
CA GLY A 50 -3.85 4.09 -0.15
C GLY A 50 -2.72 3.65 0.77
N VAL A 51 -1.56 4.32 0.68
CA VAL A 51 -0.41 4.05 1.56
C VAL A 51 -0.77 4.37 3.01
N TYR A 52 -1.38 5.54 3.26
CA TYR A 52 -1.84 5.92 4.59
C TYR A 52 -2.82 4.88 5.16
N ASN A 53 -3.84 4.51 4.39
CA ASN A 53 -4.85 3.55 4.82
C ASN A 53 -4.23 2.20 5.18
N LEU A 54 -3.32 1.68 4.34
CA LEU A 54 -2.65 0.41 4.59
C LEU A 54 -1.76 0.47 5.84
N PHE A 55 -1.03 1.55 6.04
CA PHE A 55 -0.13 1.69 7.19
C PHE A 55 -0.92 1.81 8.48
N GLU A 56 -2.03 2.56 8.46
CA GLU A 56 -2.92 2.68 9.62
C GLU A 56 -3.66 1.38 9.91
N ALA A 57 -4.17 0.69 8.88
CA ALA A 57 -4.75 -0.65 9.03
C ALA A 57 -3.72 -1.64 9.61
N SER A 58 -2.47 -1.58 9.16
CA SER A 58 -1.36 -2.39 9.68
C SER A 58 -1.09 -2.09 11.16
N ARG A 59 -1.09 -0.81 11.55
CA ARG A 59 -0.95 -0.40 12.95
C ARG A 59 -2.08 -0.94 13.83
N LEU A 60 -3.33 -0.84 13.35
CA LEU A 60 -4.52 -1.31 14.06
C LEU A 60 -4.57 -2.85 14.16
N ALA A 61 -4.16 -3.56 13.12
CA ALA A 61 -4.12 -5.03 13.08
C ALA A 61 -2.93 -5.64 13.85
N GLY A 62 -2.00 -4.82 14.36
CA GLY A 62 -0.84 -5.29 15.12
C GLY A 62 0.31 -5.84 14.26
N VAL A 63 0.36 -5.46 12.98
CA VAL A 63 1.50 -5.78 12.09
C VAL A 63 2.79 -5.20 12.68
N LYS A 64 3.84 -6.02 12.77
CA LYS A 64 5.09 -5.65 13.45
C LYS A 64 6.10 -4.98 12.51
N ARG A 65 5.97 -5.21 11.19
CA ARG A 65 6.91 -4.70 10.18
C ARG A 65 6.22 -4.45 8.85
N ILE A 66 6.57 -3.32 8.22
CA ILE A 66 6.19 -3.01 6.85
C ILE A 66 7.47 -2.91 6.02
N ILE A 67 7.53 -3.64 4.91
CA ILE A 67 8.55 -3.52 3.88
C ILE A 67 7.91 -2.77 2.72
N ALA A 68 8.25 -1.49 2.56
CA ALA A 68 7.68 -0.62 1.54
C ALA A 68 8.58 -0.56 0.30
N ALA A 69 8.03 -0.89 -0.86
CA ALA A 69 8.73 -0.71 -2.12
C ALA A 69 8.69 0.76 -2.57
N SER A 70 9.83 1.43 -2.49
CA SER A 70 10.00 2.79 -3.01
C SER A 70 10.59 2.78 -4.44
N SER A 71 10.75 3.96 -5.03
CA SER A 71 11.27 4.16 -6.39
C SER A 71 12.36 5.22 -6.40
N GLY A 72 13.40 5.04 -7.23
CA GLY A 72 14.40 6.08 -7.48
C GLY A 72 13.82 7.38 -8.05
N ALA A 73 12.58 7.35 -8.56
CA ALA A 73 11.85 8.54 -8.99
C ALA A 73 11.68 9.60 -7.89
N VAL A 74 11.72 9.22 -6.61
CA VAL A 74 11.60 10.16 -5.49
C VAL A 74 12.77 11.15 -5.39
N VAL A 75 13.93 10.81 -5.98
CA VAL A 75 15.12 11.66 -6.03
C VAL A 75 15.52 12.03 -7.46
N ALA A 76 14.72 11.66 -8.45
CA ALA A 76 15.00 12.00 -9.84
C ALA A 76 14.83 13.52 -10.04
N GLY A 77 15.77 14.14 -10.77
CA GLY A 77 15.77 15.59 -11.01
C GLY A 77 16.42 16.40 -9.88
N PHE A 78 16.96 15.74 -8.85
CA PHE A 78 17.92 16.35 -7.93
C PHE A 78 19.33 16.16 -8.49
N ASP A 79 19.76 17.08 -9.34
CA ASP A 79 21.18 17.26 -9.68
C ASP A 79 21.78 18.36 -8.76
N GLU A 80 23.06 18.24 -8.41
CA GLU A 80 23.81 19.30 -7.70
C GLU A 80 23.95 20.59 -8.54
#